data_AF-A0AAU7B394-F1
#
_entry.id   AF-A0AAU7B394-F1
#
_cell.length_a   1.000
_cell.length_b   1.000
_cell.length_c   1.000
_cell.angle_alpha   90.00
_cell.angle_beta   90.00
_cell.angle_gamma   90.00
#
_symmetry.space_group_name_H-M   'P 1'
#
loop_
_entity.id
_entity.type
_entity.pdbx_description
1 polymer ?
#
loop_
_entity_poly.entity_id
_entity_poly.type
_entity_poly.pdbx_seq_one_letter_code
_entity_poly.pdbx_strand_id
1 'polypeptide(L)'
;MLRRSMLLAATAALAFTAAGCGGGDDNGGSSASGDEAAVRKIADDGIKDARTLCDHFAPKLLKLYGGRETCRKGAGNPKAVTDAKVTRVTVKDDKATAIIEAGLGKLTTTMVKSGGKWQITEQK
;
A
#
# COMPACT_ATOMS: atom_id res chain seq x y z
N MET A 1 25.84 -30.98 52.00
CA MET A 1 25.42 -29.86 52.87
C MET A 1 24.96 -28.72 51.98
N LEU A 2 23.67 -28.40 52.02
CA LEU A 2 23.06 -27.29 51.28
C LEU A 2 23.61 -25.95 51.79
N ARG A 3 24.02 -25.07 50.87
CA ARG A 3 24.01 -23.62 51.13
C ARG A 3 23.28 -22.94 49.99
N ARG A 4 22.00 -22.69 50.26
CA ARG A 4 21.16 -21.69 49.59
C ARG A 4 21.78 -20.32 49.82
N SER A 5 22.07 -19.60 48.76
CA SER A 5 22.23 -18.15 48.80
C SER A 5 21.49 -17.56 47.60
N MET A 6 20.31 -17.00 47.88
CA MET A 6 19.66 -16.02 47.03
C MET A 6 20.60 -14.84 46.87
N LEU A 7 20.83 -14.38 45.64
CA LEU A 7 21.21 -13.00 45.38
C LEU A 7 20.58 -12.55 44.07
N LEU A 8 19.85 -11.46 44.21
CA LEU A 8 19.09 -10.73 43.22
C LEU A 8 19.96 -10.30 42.03
N ALA A 9 19.24 -10.14 40.92
CA ALA A 9 19.60 -9.48 39.68
C ALA A 9 20.61 -8.31 39.81
N ALA A 10 21.60 -8.31 38.93
CA ALA A 10 22.29 -7.10 38.50
C ALA A 10 22.47 -7.14 36.98
N THR A 11 21.70 -6.28 36.34
CA THR A 11 21.70 -5.91 34.94
C THR A 11 23.12 -5.57 34.46
N ALA A 12 23.59 -6.21 33.39
CA ALA A 12 24.76 -5.77 32.64
C ALA A 12 24.40 -5.67 31.15
N ALA A 13 24.13 -4.44 30.73
CA ALA A 13 23.94 -4.07 29.35
C ALA A 13 25.27 -4.19 28.59
N LEU A 14 25.32 -5.06 27.58
CA LEU A 14 26.38 -5.06 26.57
C LEU A 14 25.86 -4.34 25.34
N ALA A 15 26.18 -3.04 25.27
CA ALA A 15 26.01 -2.22 24.09
C ALA A 15 26.99 -2.68 23.00
N PHE A 16 26.50 -3.43 22.01
CA PHE A 16 27.18 -3.54 20.73
C PHE A 16 26.80 -2.32 19.88
N THR A 17 27.65 -1.30 19.91
CA THR A 17 27.66 -0.19 18.96
C THR A 17 28.19 -0.69 17.61
N ALA A 18 27.30 -1.29 16.82
CA ALA A 18 27.52 -1.37 15.38
C ALA A 18 27.11 -0.03 14.77
N ALA A 19 28.12 0.75 14.37
CA ALA A 19 27.98 1.95 13.58
C ALA A 19 27.34 1.60 12.21
N GLY A 20 26.03 1.72 12.16
CA GLY A 20 25.22 1.73 10.94
C GLY A 20 24.28 2.94 11.01
N CYS A 21 24.78 4.09 10.57
CA CYS A 21 23.99 5.28 10.28
C CYS A 21 23.02 4.94 9.12
N GLY A 22 21.70 5.07 9.18
CA GLY A 22 20.82 5.54 10.24
C GLY A 22 19.36 5.34 9.84
N GLY A 23 18.46 5.52 10.81
CA GLY A 23 16.99 5.56 10.68
C GLY A 23 16.38 4.18 10.51
N GLY A 24 15.89 3.49 11.53
CA GLY A 24 14.92 3.99 12.51
C GLY A 24 13.56 3.42 12.12
N ASP A 25 13.03 2.56 13.00
CA ASP A 25 11.64 2.08 13.06
C ASP A 25 11.20 1.18 11.85
N ASP A 26 10.74 -0.06 11.98
CA ASP A 26 10.03 -0.73 13.04
C ASP A 26 10.09 -2.25 12.89
N ASN A 27 10.14 -2.89 14.05
CA ASN A 27 9.60 -4.20 14.38
C ASN A 27 8.76 -4.90 13.29
N GLY A 28 9.19 -6.11 12.96
CA GLY A 28 8.34 -7.13 12.35
C GLY A 28 7.06 -7.31 13.18
N GLY A 29 5.94 -6.90 12.60
CA GLY A 29 4.62 -7.06 13.20
C GLY A 29 3.60 -6.12 12.56
N SER A 30 2.73 -6.67 11.71
CA SER A 30 1.52 -6.02 11.19
C SER A 30 1.68 -4.91 10.13
N SER A 31 2.29 -5.23 8.98
CA SER A 31 2.23 -4.36 7.77
C SER A 31 0.86 -4.36 7.06
N ALA A 32 -0.11 -5.18 7.49
CA ALA A 32 -1.43 -5.25 6.86
C ALA A 32 -2.14 -3.88 6.88
N SER A 33 -2.14 -3.19 8.02
CA SER A 33 -2.83 -1.89 8.13
C SER A 33 -2.21 -0.78 7.28
N GLY A 34 -0.88 -0.79 7.10
CA GLY A 34 -0.17 0.20 6.29
C GLY A 34 -0.38 -0.01 4.79
N ASP A 35 -0.28 -1.26 4.33
CA ASP A 35 -0.51 -1.58 2.92
C ASP A 35 -1.98 -1.43 2.52
N GLU A 36 -2.92 -1.83 3.39
CA GLU A 36 -4.35 -1.60 3.17
C GLU A 36 -4.67 -0.11 3.07
N ALA A 37 -4.08 0.73 3.94
CA ALA A 37 -4.24 2.18 3.88
C ALA A 37 -3.64 2.77 2.59
N ALA A 38 -2.48 2.29 2.14
CA ALA A 38 -1.85 2.74 0.90
C ALA A 38 -2.70 2.38 -0.33
N VAL A 39 -3.17 1.15 -0.43
CA VAL A 39 -4.04 0.67 -1.51
C VAL A 39 -5.36 1.43 -1.53
N ARG A 40 -5.97 1.63 -0.35
CA ARG A 40 -7.18 2.44 -0.20
C ARG A 40 -6.95 3.87 -0.69
N LYS A 41 -5.85 4.50 -0.28
CA LYS A 41 -5.50 5.86 -0.71
C LYS A 41 -5.39 5.98 -2.22
N ILE A 42 -4.73 5.03 -2.90
CA ILE A 42 -4.62 5.01 -4.37
C ILE A 42 -6.02 4.97 -5.02
N ALA A 43 -6.91 4.12 -4.50
CA ALA A 43 -8.27 4.00 -5.00
C ALA A 43 -9.10 5.27 -4.73
N ASP A 44 -9.03 5.83 -3.51
CA ASP A 44 -9.73 7.07 -3.14
C ASP A 44 -9.22 8.29 -3.93
N ASP A 45 -7.92 8.39 -4.19
CA ASP A 45 -7.34 9.45 -5.03
C ASP A 45 -7.82 9.31 -6.48
N GLY A 46 -7.93 8.07 -6.99
CA GLY A 46 -8.47 7.79 -8.31
C GLY A 46 -9.94 8.12 -8.49
N ILE A 47 -10.75 7.95 -7.43
CA ILE A 47 -12.16 8.37 -7.42
C ILE A 47 -12.27 9.89 -7.55
N LYS A 48 -11.43 10.63 -6.84
CA LYS A 48 -11.39 12.11 -6.88
C LYS A 48 -10.85 12.63 -8.20
N ASP A 49 -9.81 11.98 -8.71
CA ASP A 49 -9.15 12.33 -9.96
C ASP A 49 -8.56 11.10 -10.63
N ALA A 50 -9.25 10.61 -11.67
CA ALA A 50 -8.86 9.43 -12.43
C ALA A 50 -7.46 9.55 -13.06
N ARG A 51 -6.94 10.77 -13.27
CA ARG A 51 -5.59 11.00 -13.82
C ARG A 51 -4.49 10.52 -12.86
N THR A 52 -4.77 10.50 -11.56
CA THR A 52 -3.82 10.03 -10.53
C THR A 52 -3.57 8.52 -10.64
N LEU A 53 -4.56 7.76 -11.11
CA LEU A 53 -4.41 6.31 -11.32
C LEU A 53 -3.30 6.00 -12.34
N CYS A 54 -3.12 6.86 -13.35
CA CYS A 54 -2.07 6.71 -14.36
C CYS A 54 -0.64 6.77 -13.77
N ASP A 55 -0.44 7.33 -12.58
CA ASP A 55 0.85 7.31 -11.89
C ASP A 55 1.12 5.97 -11.20
N HIS A 56 0.06 5.24 -10.87
CA HIS A 56 0.11 3.94 -10.23
C HIS A 56 0.01 2.78 -11.23
N PHE A 57 -0.33 3.00 -12.50
CA PHE A 57 -0.42 1.92 -13.47
C PHE A 57 0.95 1.25 -13.68
N ALA A 58 0.94 -0.09 -13.64
CA ALA A 58 2.10 -0.89 -14.00
C ALA A 58 2.51 -0.59 -15.45
N PRO A 59 3.81 -0.66 -15.81
CA PRO A 59 4.28 -0.33 -17.16
C PRO A 59 3.55 -1.06 -18.28
N LYS A 60 3.20 -2.33 -18.06
CA LYS A 60 2.41 -3.13 -19.00
C LYS A 60 1.03 -2.55 -19.25
N LEU A 61 0.33 -2.11 -18.19
CA LEU A 61 -0.98 -1.50 -18.29
C LEU A 61 -0.89 -0.11 -18.95
N LEU A 62 0.09 0.72 -18.55
CA LEU A 62 0.36 2.00 -19.20
C LEU A 62 0.56 1.88 -20.70
N LYS A 63 1.27 0.84 -21.16
CA LYS A 63 1.51 0.60 -22.58
C LYS A 63 0.20 0.37 -23.36
N LEU A 64 -0.80 -0.26 -22.73
CA LEU A 64 -2.13 -0.45 -23.35
C LEU A 64 -2.88 0.88 -23.54
N TYR A 65 -2.68 1.83 -22.62
CA TYR A 65 -3.24 3.18 -22.72
C TYR A 65 -2.39 4.15 -23.56
N GLY A 66 -1.35 3.67 -24.25
CA GLY A 66 -0.46 4.51 -25.07
C GLY A 66 0.51 5.37 -24.25
N GLY A 67 0.82 4.96 -23.02
CA GLY A 67 1.73 5.65 -22.11
C GLY A 67 1.03 6.54 -21.09
N ARG A 68 1.81 7.08 -20.15
CA ARG A 68 1.28 7.87 -19.02
C ARG A 68 0.57 9.14 -19.45
N GLU A 69 1.15 9.88 -20.40
CA GLU A 69 0.55 11.13 -20.88
C GLU A 69 -0.78 10.88 -21.59
N THR A 70 -0.84 9.88 -22.45
CA THR A 70 -2.06 9.46 -23.15
C THR A 70 -3.11 8.94 -22.17
N CYS A 71 -2.72 8.16 -21.15
CA CYS A 71 -3.59 7.75 -20.05
C CYS A 71 -4.21 8.97 -19.35
N ARG A 72 -3.41 9.96 -18.96
CA ARG A 72 -3.91 11.16 -18.27
C ARG A 72 -4.83 12.01 -19.15
N LYS A 73 -4.54 12.11 -20.45
CA LYS A 73 -5.42 12.80 -21.41
C LYS A 73 -6.74 12.06 -21.60
N GLY A 74 -6.70 10.73 -21.67
CA GLY A 74 -7.85 9.86 -21.88
C GLY A 74 -8.70 9.62 -20.63
N ALA A 75 -8.13 9.75 -19.42
CA ALA A 75 -8.85 9.62 -18.15
C ALA A 75 -9.95 10.69 -17.97
N GLY A 76 -9.97 11.71 -18.84
CA GLY A 76 -10.94 12.79 -18.81
C GLY A 76 -10.83 13.64 -17.55
N ASN A 77 -11.68 14.66 -17.46
CA ASN A 77 -11.93 15.36 -16.20
C ASN A 77 -13.19 14.70 -15.63
N PRO A 78 -13.08 13.73 -14.69
CA PRO A 78 -14.27 13.12 -14.17
C PRO A 78 -15.06 14.22 -13.46
N LYS A 79 -16.31 14.45 -13.86
CA LYS A 79 -17.30 14.81 -12.84
C LYS A 79 -17.15 13.70 -11.82
N ALA A 80 -16.57 14.03 -10.65
CA ALA A 80 -16.43 13.08 -9.56
C ALA A 80 -17.73 12.30 -9.49
N VAL A 81 -17.66 10.98 -9.69
CA VAL A 81 -18.86 10.16 -9.59
C VAL A 81 -19.26 10.33 -8.13
N THR A 82 -20.29 11.16 -7.89
CA THR A 82 -20.62 11.71 -6.57
C THR A 82 -20.90 10.63 -5.53
N ASP A 83 -21.16 9.42 -6.01
CA ASP A 83 -21.53 8.25 -5.25
C ASP A 83 -20.45 7.15 -5.29
N ALA A 84 -19.25 7.47 -5.79
CA ALA A 84 -18.15 6.51 -5.82
C ALA A 84 -17.43 6.40 -4.47
N LYS A 85 -17.25 5.18 -3.98
CA LYS A 85 -16.54 4.90 -2.73
C LYS A 85 -15.80 3.57 -2.77
N VAL A 86 -14.66 3.50 -2.10
CA VAL A 86 -13.96 2.24 -1.87
C VAL A 86 -14.68 1.47 -0.76
N THR A 87 -15.27 0.32 -1.07
CA THR A 87 -16.05 -0.48 -0.11
C THR A 87 -15.28 -1.65 0.46
N ARG A 88 -14.30 -2.17 -0.26
CA ARG A 88 -13.45 -3.25 0.21
C ARG A 88 -12.03 -3.05 -0.29
N VAL A 89 -11.08 -3.28 0.61
CA VAL A 89 -9.67 -3.48 0.27
C VAL A 89 -9.28 -4.81 0.87
N THR A 90 -8.51 -5.59 0.12
CA THR A 90 -7.95 -6.86 0.59
C THR A 90 -6.52 -6.91 0.13
N VAL A 91 -5.59 -6.98 1.07
CA VAL A 91 -4.17 -7.13 0.81
C VAL A 91 -3.74 -8.54 1.24
N LYS A 92 -2.98 -9.20 0.38
CA LYS A 92 -2.35 -10.49 0.64
C LYS A 92 -0.94 -10.47 0.06
N ASP A 93 0.05 -10.38 0.95
CA ASP A 93 1.46 -10.25 0.59
C ASP A 93 1.66 -9.08 -0.40
N ASP A 94 2.25 -9.34 -1.56
CA ASP A 94 2.50 -8.35 -2.61
C ASP A 94 1.31 -8.14 -3.56
N LYS A 95 0.11 -8.60 -3.21
CA LYS A 95 -1.10 -8.44 -4.04
C LYS A 95 -2.19 -7.75 -3.27
N ALA A 96 -2.94 -6.90 -3.95
CA ALA A 96 -4.10 -6.25 -3.36
C ALA A 96 -5.27 -6.14 -4.35
N THR A 97 -6.48 -6.16 -3.81
CA THR A 97 -7.71 -5.92 -4.55
C THR A 97 -8.52 -4.84 -3.85
N ALA A 98 -8.88 -3.79 -4.58
CA ALA A 98 -9.78 -2.74 -4.13
C ALA A 98 -11.09 -2.82 -4.93
N ILE A 99 -12.22 -2.81 -4.23
CA ILE A 99 -13.56 -2.73 -4.83
C ILE A 99 -14.07 -1.32 -4.63
N ILE A 100 -14.37 -0.66 -5.75
CA ILE A 100 -14.95 0.68 -5.80
C ILE A 100 -16.40 0.50 -6.27
N GLU A 101 -17.35 0.94 -5.46
CA GLU A 101 -18.75 1.03 -5.90
C GLU A 101 -19.00 2.43 -6.42
N ALA A 102 -19.65 2.56 -7.58
CA ALA A 102 -19.94 3.84 -8.23
C ALA A 102 -21.30 3.77 -8.92
N GLY A 103 -22.30 4.51 -8.41
CA GLY A 103 -23.66 4.51 -8.95
C GLY A 103 -24.27 3.10 -8.99
N LEU A 104 -24.50 2.58 -10.20
CA LEU A 104 -25.10 1.25 -10.44
C LEU A 104 -24.08 0.11 -10.63
N GLY A 105 -22.78 0.39 -10.52
CA GLY A 105 -21.72 -0.57 -10.85
C GLY A 105 -20.68 -0.76 -9.75
N LYS A 106 -19.88 -1.82 -9.91
CA LYS A 106 -18.68 -2.07 -9.10
C LYS A 106 -17.48 -2.16 -10.05
N LEU A 107 -16.40 -1.48 -9.69
CA LEU A 107 -15.11 -1.55 -10.34
C LEU A 107 -14.16 -2.31 -9.42
N THR A 108 -13.55 -3.37 -9.93
CA THR A 108 -12.51 -4.12 -9.24
C THR A 108 -11.15 -3.69 -9.75
N THR A 109 -10.33 -3.15 -8.85
CA THR A 109 -8.94 -2.75 -9.15
C THR A 109 -7.98 -3.72 -8.48
N THR A 110 -7.13 -4.37 -9.28
CA THR A 110 -6.08 -5.26 -8.77
C THR A 110 -4.73 -4.55 -8.83
N MET A 111 -3.97 -4.69 -7.75
CA MET A 111 -2.67 -4.07 -7.57
C MET A 111 -1.61 -5.10 -7.14
N VAL A 112 -0.36 -4.83 -7.49
CA VAL A 112 0.80 -5.60 -7.08
C VAL A 112 1.85 -4.66 -6.50
N LYS A 113 2.51 -5.06 -5.41
CA LYS A 113 3.63 -4.34 -4.81
C LYS A 113 4.91 -4.70 -5.57
N SER A 114 5.58 -3.71 -6.12
CA SER A 114 6.85 -3.88 -6.83
C SER A 114 7.83 -2.78 -6.42
N GLY A 115 9.01 -3.16 -5.93
CA GLY A 115 10.00 -2.19 -5.43
C GLY A 115 9.47 -1.32 -4.30
N GLY A 116 8.64 -1.89 -3.41
CA GLY A 116 8.01 -1.18 -2.29
C GLY A 116 6.85 -0.26 -2.67
N LYS A 117 6.45 -0.21 -3.95
CA LYS A 117 5.36 0.64 -4.45
C LYS A 117 4.21 -0.20 -4.99
N TRP A 118 2.99 0.17 -4.64
CA TRP A 118 1.78 -0.44 -5.20
C TRP A 118 1.54 0.05 -6.63
N GLN A 119 1.31 -0.91 -7.53
CA GLN A 119 1.05 -0.67 -8.94
C GLN A 119 -0.25 -1.34 -9.38
N ILE A 120 -1.10 -0.62 -10.08
CA ILE A 120 -2.34 -1.14 -10.66
C ILE A 120 -1.99 -1.99 -11.87
N THR A 121 -2.35 -3.26 -11.83
CA THR A 121 -2.12 -4.21 -12.91
C THR A 121 -3.38 -4.47 -13.73
N GLU A 122 -4.55 -4.25 -13.14
CA GLU A 122 -5.83 -4.53 -13.78
C GLU A 122 -6.97 -3.68 -13.19
N GLN A 123 -7.93 -3.29 -14.03
CA GLN A 123 -9.22 -2.73 -13.64
C GLN A 123 -10.31 -3.40 -14.46
N LYS A 124 -11.36 -3.89 -13.80
CA LYS A 124 -12.50 -4.64 -14.39
C LYS A 124 -13.82 -4.15 -13.84
#